data_AF-A0AA88W235-F1
#
_entry.id   AF-A0AA88W235-F1
#
_cell.length_a   1.000
_cell.length_b   1.000
_cell.length_c   1.000
_cell.angle_alpha   90.00
_cell.angle_beta   90.00
_cell.angle_gamma   90.00
#
_symmetry.space_group_name_H-M   'P 1'
#
loop_
_entity.id
_entity.type
_entity.pdbx_description
1 polymer ?
#
loop_
_entity_poly.entity_id
_entity_poly.type
_entity_poly.pdbx_seq_one_letter_code
_entity_poly.pdbx_strand_id
1 'polypeptide(L)'
;MARANATLSRHLPPEITFDVLSRLPAKTVMRFSCVCKEWHALVCDSTFVTTHLKRSSSTGGGYMALIADNDYRADQKFCTLLCEKTCTKQAKVEPPPYLLESRNFVNIGSCNGLICFKIYACTEECSTLYMWNPIIGIFKPLPPSFFCDSDLDTSATLGIAFHASTSDYKVVKITYYHRGGTPEVEIYSLSTDSWKRINGATVPRVRCPESASLNGIIHWLNTPLKGGWEMAITTFDVGEELFGEMALPINYDEADARYSIESIVVVEECLTSLFASLNDRRHCSVWMMKEYGVEASWTKLYNICLQGGEPYGLSVNGKVLHTAERTDATSKITEEYIAYDPENSTYTQLGGTAFYSDIVTIKESLGLLGCKGCVFS
;
A
#
# COMPACT_ATOMS: atom_id res chain seq x y z
N MET A 1 -64.39 -22.21 9.86
CA MET A 1 -62.99 -22.54 10.18
C MET A 1 -62.08 -21.87 9.16
N ALA A 2 -61.56 -20.69 9.50
CA ALA A 2 -60.53 -20.04 8.69
C ALA A 2 -59.16 -20.65 9.09
N ARG A 3 -58.50 -21.31 8.14
CA ARG A 3 -57.09 -21.72 8.32
C ARG A 3 -56.22 -20.47 8.17
N ALA A 4 -55.58 -20.08 9.26
CA ALA A 4 -54.51 -19.09 9.23
C ALA A 4 -53.34 -19.68 8.42
N ASN A 5 -53.05 -19.09 7.26
CA ASN A 5 -51.79 -19.31 6.55
C ASN A 5 -50.69 -18.61 7.35
N ALA A 6 -49.98 -19.36 8.18
CA ALA A 6 -48.69 -18.94 8.68
C ALA A 6 -47.70 -18.99 7.50
N THR A 7 -47.48 -17.85 6.85
CA THR A 7 -46.30 -17.63 6.02
C THR A 7 -45.08 -17.67 6.94
N LEU A 8 -44.46 -18.84 7.09
CA LEU A 8 -43.11 -18.94 7.64
C LEU A 8 -42.21 -18.08 6.75
N SER A 9 -41.76 -16.95 7.28
CA SER A 9 -40.65 -16.18 6.71
C SER A 9 -39.48 -17.14 6.53
N ARG A 10 -39.15 -17.49 5.27
CA ARG A 10 -37.99 -18.33 4.91
C ARG A 10 -36.68 -17.53 4.92
N HIS A 11 -36.65 -16.39 5.61
CA HIS A 11 -35.48 -15.52 5.66
C HIS A 11 -34.62 -15.89 6.85
N LEU A 12 -33.33 -16.13 6.60
CA LEU A 12 -32.35 -16.20 7.67
C LEU A 12 -32.39 -14.90 8.49
N PRO A 13 -32.24 -14.97 9.82
CA PRO A 13 -32.13 -13.77 10.64
C PRO A 13 -31.01 -12.84 10.13
N PRO A 14 -31.16 -11.51 10.19
CA PRO A 14 -30.15 -10.56 9.72
C PRO A 14 -28.78 -10.79 10.34
N GLU A 15 -28.73 -11.18 11.61
CA GLU A 15 -27.50 -11.42 12.36
C GLU A 15 -26.74 -12.65 11.84
N ILE A 16 -27.48 -13.72 11.50
CA ILE A 16 -26.90 -14.92 10.90
C ILE A 16 -26.40 -14.63 9.49
N THR A 17 -27.17 -13.85 8.73
CA THR A 17 -26.77 -13.41 7.38
C THR A 17 -25.48 -12.58 7.46
N PHE A 18 -25.42 -11.62 8.39
CA PHE A 18 -24.24 -10.80 8.65
C PHE A 18 -23.02 -11.67 9.00
N ASP A 19 -23.17 -12.61 9.94
CA ASP A 19 -22.07 -13.46 10.36
C ASP A 19 -21.56 -14.37 9.23
N VAL A 20 -22.47 -14.98 8.47
CA VAL A 20 -22.11 -15.87 7.35
C VAL A 20 -21.41 -15.07 6.25
N LEU A 21 -22.01 -13.98 5.78
CA LEU A 21 -21.47 -13.20 4.66
C LEU A 21 -20.12 -12.57 5.01
N SER A 22 -19.94 -12.06 6.23
CA SER A 22 -18.69 -11.41 6.64
C SER A 22 -17.49 -12.37 6.79
N ARG A 23 -17.69 -13.69 6.68
CA ARG A 23 -16.61 -14.71 6.62
C ARG A 23 -16.25 -15.11 5.19
N LEU A 24 -17.02 -14.70 4.20
CA LEU A 24 -16.80 -15.08 2.82
C LEU A 24 -15.76 -14.17 2.15
N PRO A 25 -15.06 -14.65 1.10
CA PRO A 25 -14.22 -13.80 0.28
C PRO A 25 -15.00 -12.62 -0.30
N ALA A 26 -14.37 -11.45 -0.40
CA ALA A 26 -14.90 -10.19 -0.88
C ALA A 26 -15.61 -10.34 -2.24
N LYS A 27 -15.00 -11.05 -3.19
CA LYS A 27 -15.64 -11.34 -4.50
C LYS A 27 -16.93 -12.15 -4.37
N THR A 28 -17.00 -13.08 -3.40
CA THR A 28 -18.22 -13.85 -3.12
C THR A 28 -19.28 -12.97 -2.48
N VAL A 29 -18.89 -12.12 -1.52
CA VAL A 29 -19.79 -11.13 -0.90
C VAL A 29 -20.37 -10.19 -1.96
N MET A 30 -19.55 -9.68 -2.88
CA MET A 30 -19.99 -8.84 -4.00
C MET A 30 -21.04 -9.53 -4.85
N ARG A 31 -20.86 -10.81 -5.20
CA ARG A 31 -21.87 -11.59 -5.94
C ARG A 31 -23.17 -11.75 -5.16
N PHE A 32 -23.08 -11.98 -3.86
CA PHE A 32 -24.26 -12.15 -2.99
C PHE A 32 -24.99 -10.83 -2.72
N SER A 33 -24.29 -9.70 -2.81
CA SER A 33 -24.92 -8.38 -2.76
C SER A 33 -25.97 -8.16 -3.86
N CYS A 34 -25.90 -8.91 -4.97
CA CYS A 34 -26.84 -8.82 -6.07
C CYS A 34 -28.13 -9.64 -5.87
N VAL A 35 -28.22 -10.44 -4.80
CA VAL A 35 -29.35 -11.37 -4.57
C VAL A 35 -30.63 -10.62 -4.17
N CYS A 36 -30.53 -9.70 -3.22
CA CYS A 36 -31.65 -8.85 -2.81
C CYS A 36 -31.18 -7.51 -2.23
N LYS A 37 -32.11 -6.56 -2.09
CA LYS A 37 -31.81 -5.20 -1.60
C LYS A 37 -31.33 -5.20 -0.15
N GLU A 38 -31.85 -6.09 0.66
CA GLU A 38 -31.48 -6.25 2.07
C GLU A 38 -30.02 -6.68 2.18
N TRP A 39 -29.59 -7.65 1.38
CA TRP A 39 -28.20 -8.11 1.37
C TRP A 39 -27.27 -7.04 0.80
N HIS A 40 -27.69 -6.34 -0.26
CA HIS A 40 -26.94 -5.20 -0.78
C HIS A 40 -26.71 -4.12 0.29
N ALA A 41 -27.78 -3.70 0.98
CA ALA A 41 -27.70 -2.70 2.04
C ALA A 41 -26.82 -3.18 3.21
N LEU A 42 -26.92 -4.46 3.57
CA LEU A 42 -26.10 -5.07 4.62
C LEU A 42 -24.60 -5.03 4.29
N VAL A 43 -24.20 -5.39 3.07
CA VAL A 43 -22.78 -5.46 2.71
C VAL A 43 -22.15 -4.09 2.46
N CYS A 44 -22.96 -3.10 2.08
CA CYS A 44 -22.54 -1.71 1.88
C CYS A 44 -22.48 -0.92 3.21
N ASP A 45 -22.92 -1.51 4.32
CA ASP A 45 -22.81 -0.90 5.64
C ASP A 45 -21.35 -0.84 6.11
N SER A 46 -20.93 0.29 6.68
CA SER A 46 -19.54 0.50 7.11
C SER A 46 -19.12 -0.46 8.24
N THR A 47 -20.06 -0.88 9.09
CA THR A 47 -19.81 -1.88 10.15
C THR A 47 -19.55 -3.25 9.54
N PHE A 48 -20.29 -3.61 8.49
CA PHE A 48 -20.07 -4.85 7.75
C PHE A 48 -18.67 -4.85 7.10
N VAL A 49 -18.33 -3.80 6.36
CA VAL A 49 -17.02 -3.65 5.68
C VAL A 49 -15.88 -3.74 6.70
N THR A 50 -16.00 -3.03 7.83
CA THR A 50 -15.00 -3.08 8.92
C THR A 50 -14.87 -4.48 9.51
N THR A 51 -16.00 -5.15 9.75
CA THR A 51 -16.01 -6.48 10.35
C THR A 51 -15.40 -7.52 9.42
N HIS A 52 -15.71 -7.43 8.12
CA HIS A 52 -15.12 -8.27 7.08
C HIS A 52 -13.59 -8.11 7.04
N LEU A 53 -13.09 -6.87 7.05
CA LEU A 53 -11.66 -6.58 7.06
C LEU A 53 -10.93 -7.13 8.30
N LYS A 54 -11.55 -7.04 9.48
CA LYS A 54 -10.99 -7.61 10.72
C LYS A 54 -10.91 -9.14 10.64
N ARG A 55 -11.95 -9.77 10.10
CA ARG A 55 -12.02 -11.23 9.94
C ARG A 55 -11.00 -11.73 8.92
N SER A 56 -10.85 -11.05 7.78
CA SER A 56 -9.90 -11.45 6.75
C SER A 56 -8.45 -11.43 7.26
N SER A 57 -8.10 -10.42 8.06
CA SER A 57 -6.80 -10.30 8.72
C SER A 57 -6.48 -11.50 9.61
N SER A 58 -7.47 -12.06 10.31
CA SER A 58 -7.29 -13.23 11.19
C SER A 58 -7.12 -14.56 10.44
N THR A 59 -7.60 -14.66 9.20
CA THR A 59 -7.57 -15.89 8.41
C THR A 59 -6.31 -16.07 7.55
N GLY A 60 -5.38 -15.10 7.57
CA GLY A 60 -4.06 -15.22 6.95
C GLY A 60 -4.08 -15.29 5.41
N GLY A 61 -5.03 -14.59 4.77
CA GLY A 61 -5.17 -14.51 3.32
C GLY A 61 -5.04 -13.08 2.80
N GLY A 62 -3.92 -12.76 2.20
CA GLY A 62 -3.69 -11.53 1.45
C GLY A 62 -3.18 -11.80 0.03
N TYR A 63 -2.97 -10.71 -0.69
CA TYR A 63 -2.43 -10.68 -2.03
C TYR A 63 -1.27 -9.69 -2.08
N MET A 64 -0.35 -9.89 -3.02
CA MET A 64 0.49 -8.79 -3.50
C MET A 64 -0.08 -8.32 -4.83
N ALA A 65 -0.12 -7.02 -5.06
CA ALA A 65 -0.37 -6.46 -6.38
C ALA A 65 0.94 -5.99 -6.98
N LEU A 66 1.32 -6.62 -8.08
CA LEU A 66 2.33 -6.11 -9.00
C LEU A 66 1.64 -5.15 -9.96
N ILE A 67 1.93 -3.86 -9.82
CA ILE A 67 1.45 -2.80 -10.71
C ILE A 67 2.59 -2.49 -11.67
N ALA A 68 2.54 -3.04 -12.88
CA ALA A 68 3.59 -2.91 -13.86
C ALA A 68 3.18 -1.93 -14.96
N ASP A 69 4.09 -1.01 -15.27
CA ASP A 69 4.09 -0.27 -16.51
C ASP A 69 4.88 -1.06 -17.55
N ASN A 70 4.25 -1.39 -18.67
CA ASN A 70 4.92 -2.11 -19.73
C ASN A 70 5.46 -1.09 -20.72
N ASP A 71 6.76 -1.22 -21.07
CA ASP A 71 7.57 -0.43 -22.01
C ASP A 71 6.80 0.56 -22.90
N TYR A 72 7.33 1.79 -23.05
CA TYR A 72 6.88 2.94 -23.85
C TYR A 72 6.34 2.67 -25.28
N ARG A 73 6.45 1.43 -25.76
CA ARG A 73 6.03 0.94 -27.08
C ARG A 73 4.72 0.13 -27.08
N ALA A 74 4.23 -0.32 -25.92
CA ALA A 74 3.13 -1.28 -25.84
C ALA A 74 1.83 -0.73 -25.22
N ASP A 75 1.84 0.48 -24.61
CA ASP A 75 0.68 1.18 -24.02
C ASP A 75 -0.26 0.28 -23.17
N GLN A 76 0.27 -0.76 -22.51
CA GLN A 76 -0.53 -1.69 -21.72
C GLN A 76 -0.03 -1.78 -20.30
N LYS A 77 -0.65 -1.00 -19.42
CA LYS A 77 -0.51 -1.16 -17.97
C LYS A 77 -1.39 -2.29 -17.48
N PHE A 78 -0.90 -3.03 -16.51
CA PHE A 78 -1.68 -4.09 -15.89
C PHE A 78 -1.35 -4.23 -14.41
N CYS A 79 -2.33 -4.69 -13.65
CA CYS A 79 -2.14 -5.14 -12.29
C CYS A 79 -2.24 -6.66 -12.26
N THR A 80 -1.27 -7.31 -11.63
CA THR A 80 -1.32 -8.74 -11.37
C THR A 80 -1.42 -8.98 -9.88
N LEU A 81 -2.48 -9.69 -9.46
CA LEU A 81 -2.57 -10.21 -8.10
C LEU A 81 -1.77 -11.50 -8.01
N LEU A 82 -0.84 -11.51 -7.07
CA LEU A 82 -0.01 -12.63 -6.68
C LEU A 82 -0.48 -13.15 -5.32
N CYS A 83 -0.37 -14.45 -5.11
CA CYS A 83 -0.52 -15.03 -3.78
C CYS A 83 0.60 -14.48 -2.89
N GLU A 84 0.22 -13.94 -1.75
CA GLU A 84 1.15 -13.34 -0.79
C GLU A 84 2.26 -14.31 -0.37
N LYS A 85 1.91 -15.57 -0.06
CA LYS A 85 2.84 -16.59 0.45
C LYS A 85 3.78 -17.14 -0.61
N THR A 86 3.22 -17.57 -1.73
CA THR A 86 3.95 -18.29 -2.76
C THR A 86 4.51 -17.38 -3.85
N CYS A 87 4.10 -16.10 -3.88
CA CYS A 87 4.38 -15.15 -4.97
C CYS A 87 3.87 -15.64 -6.35
N THR A 88 2.94 -16.60 -6.39
CA THR A 88 2.42 -17.15 -7.64
C THR A 88 1.23 -16.34 -8.16
N LYS A 89 1.14 -16.20 -9.48
CA LYS A 89 0.06 -15.47 -10.14
C LYS A 89 -1.32 -16.06 -9.83
N GLN A 90 -2.24 -15.22 -9.35
CA GLN A 90 -3.62 -15.59 -9.03
C GLN A 90 -4.60 -15.02 -10.06
N ALA A 91 -4.47 -13.73 -10.39
CA ALA A 91 -5.37 -13.08 -11.32
C ALA A 91 -4.68 -11.89 -12.00
N LYS A 92 -5.10 -11.58 -13.23
CA LYS A 92 -4.88 -10.27 -13.84
C LYS A 92 -6.08 -9.38 -13.49
N VAL A 93 -5.83 -8.17 -13.03
CA VAL A 93 -6.85 -7.18 -12.70
C VAL A 93 -6.68 -6.00 -13.64
N GLU A 94 -7.79 -5.53 -14.19
CA GLU A 94 -7.80 -4.34 -15.01
C GLU A 94 -7.57 -3.12 -14.11
N PRO A 95 -6.51 -2.34 -14.38
CA PRO A 95 -6.32 -1.11 -13.63
C PRO A 95 -7.42 -0.10 -14.01
N PRO A 96 -7.64 0.94 -13.19
CA PRO A 96 -8.61 1.98 -13.52
C PRO A 96 -8.35 2.58 -14.91
N PRO A 97 -9.39 2.92 -15.69
CA PRO A 97 -9.23 3.43 -17.06
C PRO A 97 -8.25 4.61 -17.17
N TYR A 98 -8.29 5.54 -16.22
CA TYR A 98 -7.38 6.69 -16.16
C TYR A 98 -5.91 6.30 -15.94
N LEU A 99 -5.65 5.16 -15.30
CA LEU A 99 -4.28 4.66 -15.13
C LEU A 99 -3.74 4.16 -16.47
N LEU A 100 -4.58 3.50 -17.29
CA LEU A 100 -4.23 3.05 -18.64
C LEU A 100 -3.86 4.23 -19.56
N GLU A 101 -4.58 5.35 -19.43
CA GLU A 101 -4.41 6.52 -20.30
C GLU A 101 -3.26 7.46 -19.87
N SER A 102 -2.88 7.42 -18.60
CA SER A 102 -1.79 8.26 -18.09
C SER A 102 -0.42 7.75 -18.54
N ARG A 103 0.57 8.65 -18.67
CA ARG A 103 1.96 8.24 -18.84
C ARG A 103 2.72 8.06 -17.52
N ASN A 104 2.27 8.71 -16.45
CA ASN A 104 3.01 8.78 -15.19
C ASN A 104 2.04 8.60 -14.00
N PHE A 105 2.31 7.61 -13.17
CA PHE A 105 1.67 7.46 -11.87
C PHE A 105 2.74 7.28 -10.78
N VAL A 106 2.39 7.65 -9.55
CA VAL A 106 3.22 7.42 -8.37
C VAL A 106 2.39 6.66 -7.35
N ASN A 107 2.89 5.50 -6.94
CA ASN A 107 2.32 4.78 -5.82
C ASN A 107 2.60 5.52 -4.51
N ILE A 108 1.56 5.75 -3.72
CA ILE A 108 1.66 6.39 -2.40
C ILE A 108 1.80 5.34 -1.29
N GLY A 109 1.28 4.14 -1.53
CA GLY A 109 1.30 3.04 -0.60
C GLY A 109 -0.01 2.26 -0.58
N SER A 110 -0.09 1.31 0.33
CA SER A 110 -1.26 0.45 0.51
C SER A 110 -1.60 0.33 1.99
N CYS A 111 -2.88 0.19 2.28
CA CYS A 111 -3.37 -0.03 3.64
C CYS A 111 -4.65 -0.86 3.59
N ASN A 112 -4.69 -1.98 4.33
CA ASN A 112 -5.90 -2.78 4.58
C ASN A 112 -6.78 -3.08 3.35
N GLY A 113 -6.14 -3.34 2.21
CA GLY A 113 -6.80 -3.73 0.97
C GLY A 113 -7.03 -2.60 -0.03
N LEU A 114 -6.68 -1.36 0.32
CA LEU A 114 -6.70 -0.22 -0.59
C LEU A 114 -5.28 0.16 -1.01
N ILE A 115 -5.11 0.47 -2.29
CA ILE A 115 -3.93 1.12 -2.84
C ILE A 115 -4.26 2.60 -3.03
N CYS A 116 -3.34 3.48 -2.63
CA CYS A 116 -3.40 4.89 -2.99
C CYS A 116 -2.32 5.19 -4.02
N PHE A 117 -2.71 5.88 -5.09
CA PHE A 117 -1.77 6.33 -6.12
C PHE A 117 -2.17 7.71 -6.62
N LYS A 118 -1.19 8.38 -7.20
CA LYS A 118 -1.32 9.71 -7.79
C LYS A 118 -1.12 9.60 -9.29
N ILE A 119 -2.05 10.13 -10.07
CA ILE A 119 -1.96 10.18 -11.53
C ILE A 119 -1.69 11.62 -11.96
N TYR A 120 -0.72 11.80 -12.85
CA TYR A 120 -0.45 13.08 -13.51
C TYR A 120 -1.20 13.11 -14.85
N ALA A 121 -1.99 14.16 -15.06
CA ALA A 121 -2.67 14.38 -16.32
C ALA A 121 -1.66 14.79 -17.40
N CYS A 122 -1.85 14.30 -18.62
CA CYS A 122 -0.97 14.65 -19.75
C CYS A 122 -1.16 16.10 -20.23
N THR A 123 -2.29 16.73 -19.89
CA THR A 123 -2.73 18.03 -20.42
C THR A 123 -3.05 19.08 -19.35
N GLU A 124 -3.07 18.71 -18.06
CA GLU A 124 -3.37 19.62 -16.96
C GLU A 124 -2.15 19.71 -16.02
N GLU A 125 -1.93 20.89 -15.45
CA GLU A 125 -0.89 21.13 -14.44
C GLU A 125 -1.23 20.49 -13.08
N CYS A 126 -2.39 19.84 -12.94
CA CYS A 126 -2.83 19.21 -11.70
C CYS A 126 -2.86 17.68 -11.81
N SER A 127 -2.38 17.03 -10.75
CA SER A 127 -2.47 15.60 -10.53
C SER A 127 -3.69 15.24 -9.69
N THR A 128 -4.25 14.05 -9.88
CA THR A 128 -5.38 13.54 -9.08
C THR A 128 -4.95 12.33 -8.25
N LEU A 129 -5.39 12.29 -6.99
CA LEU A 129 -5.21 11.13 -6.11
C LEU A 129 -6.38 10.17 -6.27
N TYR A 130 -6.07 8.89 -6.20
CA TYR A 130 -7.06 7.81 -6.28
C TYR A 130 -6.84 6.82 -5.15
N MET A 131 -7.94 6.25 -4.67
CA MET A 131 -7.95 5.00 -3.91
C MET A 131 -8.50 3.89 -4.77
N TRP A 132 -7.93 2.70 -4.67
CA TRP A 132 -8.35 1.54 -5.44
C TRP A 132 -8.34 0.27 -4.62
N ASN A 133 -9.44 -0.46 -4.69
CA ASN A 133 -9.57 -1.83 -4.23
C ASN A 133 -9.55 -2.77 -5.46
N PRO A 134 -8.41 -3.39 -5.80
CA PRO A 134 -8.31 -4.29 -6.95
C PRO A 134 -9.02 -5.63 -6.75
N ILE A 135 -9.41 -5.98 -5.53
CA ILE A 135 -10.08 -7.26 -5.25
C ILE A 135 -11.53 -7.22 -5.74
N ILE A 136 -12.21 -6.10 -5.48
CA ILE A 136 -13.59 -5.89 -5.93
C ILE A 136 -13.68 -4.98 -7.17
N GLY A 137 -12.55 -4.48 -7.67
CA GLY A 137 -12.50 -3.63 -8.86
C GLY A 137 -13.17 -2.28 -8.65
N ILE A 138 -13.09 -1.71 -7.45
CA ILE A 138 -13.70 -0.40 -7.16
C ILE A 138 -12.59 0.62 -6.94
N PHE A 139 -12.67 1.77 -7.60
CA PHE A 139 -11.78 2.90 -7.35
C PHE A 139 -12.56 4.18 -7.07
N LYS A 140 -11.89 5.15 -6.47
CA LYS A 140 -12.45 6.45 -6.10
C LYS A 140 -11.43 7.56 -6.36
N PRO A 141 -11.72 8.55 -7.24
CA PRO A 141 -10.97 9.78 -7.28
C PRO A 141 -11.21 10.56 -5.98
N LEU A 142 -10.13 11.11 -5.42
CA LEU A 142 -10.23 11.99 -4.27
C LEU A 142 -10.55 13.42 -4.74
N PRO A 143 -11.31 14.20 -3.95
CA PRO A 143 -11.48 15.62 -4.24
C PRO A 143 -10.11 16.33 -4.23
N PRO A 144 -9.98 17.47 -4.94
CA PRO A 144 -8.76 18.26 -4.90
C PRO A 144 -8.35 18.61 -3.47
N SER A 145 -7.07 18.44 -3.15
CA SER A 145 -6.48 19.00 -1.93
C SER A 145 -6.48 20.52 -1.99
N PHE A 146 -6.30 21.18 -0.85
CA PHE A 146 -6.25 22.63 -0.81
C PHE A 146 -5.03 23.22 -1.54
N PHE A 147 -3.97 22.43 -1.72
CA PHE A 147 -2.77 22.81 -2.48
C PHE A 147 -2.61 21.90 -3.70
N CYS A 148 -2.64 22.48 -4.91
CA CYS A 148 -2.32 21.75 -6.15
C CYS A 148 -0.80 21.67 -6.31
N ASP A 149 -0.32 20.55 -6.85
CA ASP A 149 1.09 20.31 -7.13
C ASP A 149 1.60 21.03 -8.39
N SER A 150 0.83 21.98 -8.93
CA SER A 150 1.14 22.79 -10.11
C SER A 150 2.25 23.82 -9.86
N ASP A 151 2.52 24.14 -8.59
CA ASP A 151 3.58 25.07 -8.24
C ASP A 151 4.94 24.37 -8.36
N LEU A 152 5.70 24.73 -9.40
CA LEU A 152 7.07 24.28 -9.66
C LEU A 152 8.03 24.44 -8.46
N ASP A 153 7.62 25.21 -7.45
CA ASP A 153 8.38 25.49 -6.24
C ASP A 153 7.99 24.59 -5.04
N THR A 154 7.18 23.54 -5.26
CA THR A 154 6.73 22.63 -4.20
C THR A 154 7.12 21.17 -4.44
N SER A 155 7.13 20.39 -3.36
CA SER A 155 7.17 18.93 -3.40
C SER A 155 6.24 18.36 -2.35
N ALA A 156 5.71 17.15 -2.56
CA ALA A 156 4.78 16.53 -1.63
C ALA A 156 5.21 15.12 -1.24
N THR A 157 5.12 14.82 0.06
CA THR A 157 5.17 13.47 0.60
C THR A 157 3.74 13.06 0.96
N LEU A 158 3.36 11.84 0.62
CA LEU A 158 2.05 11.31 0.97
C LEU A 158 2.16 9.96 1.65
N GLY A 159 1.13 9.58 2.37
CA GLY A 159 0.98 8.24 2.90
C GLY A 159 -0.47 7.94 3.24
N ILE A 160 -0.79 6.65 3.32
CA ILE A 160 -2.13 6.15 3.63
C ILE A 160 -2.10 5.34 4.92
N ALA A 161 -3.11 5.53 5.78
CA ALA A 161 -3.32 4.68 6.94
C ALA A 161 -4.81 4.48 7.24
N PHE A 162 -5.09 3.46 8.05
CA PHE A 162 -6.44 3.15 8.52
C PHE A 162 -6.56 3.50 10.00
N HIS A 163 -7.46 4.43 10.32
CA HIS A 163 -7.79 4.81 11.68
C HIS A 163 -8.82 3.83 12.25
N ALA A 164 -8.36 2.85 13.03
CA ALA A 164 -9.19 1.75 13.50
C ALA A 164 -10.36 2.19 14.40
N SER A 165 -10.20 3.25 15.21
CA SER A 165 -11.22 3.74 16.13
C SER A 165 -12.43 4.36 15.41
N THR A 166 -12.20 5.00 14.26
CA THR A 166 -13.28 5.59 13.44
C THR A 166 -13.59 4.77 12.19
N SER A 167 -12.96 3.60 12.02
CA SER A 167 -13.05 2.76 10.83
C SER A 167 -12.84 3.51 9.51
N ASP A 168 -11.87 4.42 9.49
CA ASP A 168 -11.71 5.37 8.39
C ASP A 168 -10.34 5.26 7.72
N TYR A 169 -10.33 5.38 6.40
CA TYR A 169 -9.08 5.51 5.65
C TYR A 169 -8.71 6.99 5.58
N LYS A 170 -7.47 7.27 5.95
CA LYS A 170 -6.91 8.62 5.91
C LYS A 170 -5.71 8.66 4.96
N VAL A 171 -5.62 9.73 4.18
CA VAL A 171 -4.43 10.05 3.38
C VAL A 171 -3.84 11.31 3.95
N VAL A 172 -2.57 11.26 4.29
CA VAL A 172 -1.80 12.42 4.75
C VAL A 172 -1.01 12.93 3.56
N LYS A 173 -1.11 14.24 3.30
CA LYS A 173 -0.28 14.96 2.34
C LYS A 173 0.51 16.02 3.08
N ILE A 174 1.82 16.03 2.86
CA ILE A 174 2.74 17.02 3.40
C ILE A 174 3.36 17.77 2.23
N THR A 175 3.11 19.07 2.13
CA THR A 175 3.62 19.93 1.07
C THR A 175 4.81 20.75 1.59
N TYR A 176 5.94 20.66 0.91
CA TYR A 176 7.18 21.40 1.20
C TYR A 176 7.44 22.46 0.14
N TYR A 177 7.93 23.62 0.58
CA TYR A 177 8.29 24.75 -0.27
C TYR A 177 9.80 24.80 -0.50
N HIS A 178 10.27 24.77 -1.75
CA HIS A 178 11.70 24.72 -2.10
C HIS A 178 12.45 25.99 -1.70
N ARG A 179 11.81 27.17 -1.77
CA ARG A 179 12.40 28.46 -1.39
C ARG A 179 12.31 28.80 0.09
N GLY A 180 11.96 27.82 0.92
CA GLY A 180 11.70 28.01 2.33
C GLY A 180 10.25 28.40 2.60
N GLY A 181 9.77 28.00 3.76
CA GLY A 181 8.36 28.08 4.14
C GLY A 181 8.06 27.02 5.20
N THR A 182 6.98 27.22 5.95
CA THR A 182 6.51 26.17 6.86
C THR A 182 5.81 25.10 6.02
N PRO A 183 6.18 23.81 6.14
CA PRO A 183 5.47 22.75 5.45
C PRO A 183 3.99 22.72 5.85
N GLU A 184 3.13 22.40 4.91
CA GLU A 184 1.68 22.32 5.14
C GLU A 184 1.23 20.87 5.15
N VAL A 185 0.34 20.55 6.09
CA VAL A 185 -0.14 19.18 6.29
C VAL A 185 -1.64 19.14 6.09
N GLU A 186 -2.08 18.23 5.23
CA GLU A 186 -3.48 17.98 4.93
C GLU A 186 -3.81 16.52 5.20
N ILE A 187 -4.98 16.27 5.77
CA ILE A 187 -5.52 14.92 5.96
C ILE A 187 -6.82 14.81 5.20
N TYR A 188 -6.89 13.87 4.26
CA TYR A 188 -8.14 13.41 3.67
C TYR A 188 -8.77 12.35 4.57
N SER A 189 -10.09 12.40 4.74
CA SER A 189 -10.90 11.36 5.36
C SER A 189 -11.86 10.77 4.33
N LEU A 190 -11.84 9.44 4.17
CA LEU A 190 -12.74 8.74 3.26
C LEU A 190 -14.19 8.83 3.73
N SER A 191 -14.42 8.74 5.05
CA SER A 191 -15.75 8.79 5.64
C SER A 191 -16.48 10.12 5.43
N THR A 192 -15.75 11.25 5.44
CA THR A 192 -16.31 12.58 5.18
C THR A 192 -16.12 13.05 3.75
N ASP A 193 -15.36 12.31 2.95
CA ASP A 193 -14.95 12.63 1.58
C ASP A 193 -14.39 14.06 1.45
N SER A 194 -13.53 14.45 2.39
CA SER A 194 -13.02 15.82 2.47
C SER A 194 -11.61 15.89 3.05
N TRP A 195 -10.91 16.97 2.66
CA TRP A 195 -9.62 17.34 3.22
C TRP A 195 -9.80 18.28 4.40
N LYS A 196 -8.90 18.17 5.39
CA LYS A 196 -8.69 19.19 6.42
C LYS A 196 -7.21 19.54 6.53
N ARG A 197 -6.92 20.76 6.97
CA ARG A 197 -5.56 21.24 7.24
C ARG A 197 -5.20 21.06 8.71
N ILE A 198 -3.95 20.72 8.99
CA ILE A 198 -3.38 20.76 10.34
C ILE A 198 -2.53 22.02 10.45
N ASN A 199 -2.84 22.88 11.41
CA ASN A 199 -2.09 24.11 11.66
C ASN A 199 -1.09 23.90 12.80
N GLY A 200 0.10 24.49 12.68
CA GLY A 200 1.08 24.53 13.77
C GLY A 200 1.84 23.23 14.02
N ALA A 201 1.72 22.24 13.14
CA ALA A 201 2.51 21.01 13.24
C ALA A 201 4.00 21.30 12.97
N THR A 202 4.88 20.74 13.80
CA THR A 202 6.31 20.70 13.49
C THR A 202 6.55 19.52 12.57
N VAL A 203 6.78 19.81 11.30
CA VAL A 203 6.90 18.79 10.25
C VAL A 203 8.37 18.45 10.03
N PRO A 204 8.81 17.21 10.31
CA PRO A 204 10.12 16.77 9.87
C PRO A 204 10.15 16.75 8.35
N ARG A 205 11.30 17.11 7.74
CA ARG A 205 11.48 16.89 6.31
C ARG A 205 11.29 15.40 6.04
N VAL A 206 10.79 14.98 4.88
CA VAL A 206 10.77 13.56 4.48
C VAL A 206 11.40 13.48 3.10
N ARG A 207 12.25 12.48 2.87
CA ARG A 207 13.01 12.33 1.61
C ARG A 207 12.39 11.30 0.68
N CYS A 208 11.95 10.17 1.22
CA CYS A 208 11.45 9.06 0.42
C CYS A 208 9.92 9.06 0.41
N PRO A 209 9.27 8.93 -0.76
CA PRO A 209 7.81 8.90 -0.86
C PRO A 209 7.22 7.58 -0.38
N GLU A 210 8.00 6.49 -0.36
CA GLU A 210 7.54 5.20 0.13
C GLU A 210 7.15 5.25 1.61
N SER A 211 6.00 4.65 1.91
CA SER A 211 5.45 4.63 3.26
C SER A 211 4.94 3.26 3.64
N ALA A 212 5.11 2.90 4.91
CA ALA A 212 4.49 1.74 5.54
C ALA A 212 3.40 2.18 6.51
N SER A 213 2.28 1.45 6.54
CA SER A 213 1.19 1.68 7.47
C SER A 213 1.08 0.54 8.48
N LEU A 214 1.23 0.86 9.76
CA LEU A 214 1.10 -0.08 10.87
C LEU A 214 0.36 0.59 12.02
N ASN A 215 -0.69 -0.04 12.55
CA ASN A 215 -1.44 0.44 13.72
C ASN A 215 -2.02 1.87 13.60
N GLY A 216 -2.39 2.31 12.39
CA GLY A 216 -2.86 3.67 12.17
C GLY A 216 -1.74 4.72 12.10
N ILE A 217 -0.49 4.29 12.14
CA ILE A 217 0.68 5.15 12.03
C ILE A 217 1.30 4.95 10.64
N ILE A 218 1.60 6.06 9.97
CA ILE A 218 2.34 6.07 8.72
C ILE A 218 3.82 6.24 9.04
N HIS A 219 4.68 5.48 8.38
CA HIS A 219 6.12 5.47 8.57
C HIS A 219 6.79 5.83 7.26
N TRP A 220 7.58 6.89 7.24
CA TRP A 220 8.40 7.29 6.10
C TRP A 220 9.87 7.30 6.47
N LEU A 221 10.72 7.03 5.48
CA LEU A 221 12.17 7.13 5.64
C LEU A 221 12.64 8.58 5.48
N ASN A 222 13.52 9.02 6.38
CA ASN A 222 13.97 10.40 6.46
C ASN A 222 15.47 10.57 6.73
N THR A 223 16.01 11.72 6.32
CA THR A 223 17.26 12.33 6.81
C THR A 223 16.93 13.42 7.87
N PRO A 224 17.55 13.39 9.06
CA PRO A 224 17.22 14.32 10.13
C PRO A 224 17.53 15.77 9.75
N LEU A 225 16.74 16.69 10.32
CA LEU A 225 16.84 18.13 10.08
C LEU A 225 18.15 18.75 10.57
N LYS A 226 18.85 18.10 11.52
CA LYS A 226 20.04 18.66 12.20
C LYS A 226 21.35 18.14 11.62
N GLY A 227 21.62 18.40 10.34
CA GLY A 227 22.97 18.36 9.75
C GLY A 227 23.81 17.08 9.94
N GLY A 228 23.18 15.98 10.37
CA GLY A 228 23.80 14.67 10.59
C GLY A 228 23.45 13.71 9.47
N TRP A 229 24.22 12.62 9.39
CA TRP A 229 24.02 11.54 8.41
C TRP A 229 23.10 10.41 8.94
N GLU A 230 22.60 10.54 10.17
CA GLU A 230 21.83 9.51 10.87
C GLU A 230 20.39 9.43 10.37
N MET A 231 20.12 8.57 9.40
CA MET A 231 18.75 8.34 8.91
C MET A 231 17.78 7.96 10.05
N ALA A 232 16.51 8.37 9.93
CA ALA A 232 15.47 8.09 10.91
C ALA A 232 14.15 7.71 10.21
N ILE A 233 13.21 7.15 10.97
CA ILE A 233 11.85 6.89 10.50
C ILE A 233 10.95 7.99 11.04
N THR A 234 10.44 8.84 10.15
CA THR A 234 9.38 9.80 10.49
C THR A 234 8.08 9.04 10.62
N THR A 235 7.33 9.31 11.69
CA THR A 235 6.00 8.75 11.89
C THR A 235 4.92 9.82 11.92
N PHE A 236 3.71 9.45 11.52
CA PHE A 236 2.52 10.25 11.74
C PHE A 236 1.36 9.36 12.18
N ASP A 237 0.86 9.60 13.38
CA ASP A 237 -0.32 8.93 13.93
C ASP A 237 -1.58 9.62 13.38
N VAL A 238 -2.41 8.92 12.62
CA VAL A 238 -3.61 9.53 12.03
C VAL A 238 -4.77 9.66 13.02
N GLY A 239 -4.70 9.03 14.18
CA GLY A 239 -5.66 9.13 15.27
C GLY A 239 -5.36 10.34 16.15
N GLU A 240 -4.13 10.44 16.62
CA GLU A 240 -3.65 11.55 17.47
C GLU A 240 -3.26 12.79 16.65
N GLU A 241 -3.02 12.64 15.35
CA GLU A 241 -2.63 13.70 14.41
C GLU A 241 -1.29 14.35 14.80
N LEU A 242 -0.37 13.51 15.27
CA LEU A 242 0.95 13.90 15.77
C LEU A 242 2.06 13.26 14.94
N PHE A 243 3.09 14.06 14.67
CA PHE A 243 4.36 13.57 14.16
C PHE A 243 5.18 12.96 15.29
N GLY A 244 5.90 11.90 14.97
CA GLY A 244 6.92 11.29 15.81
C GLY A 244 8.15 10.93 15.00
N GLU A 245 9.13 10.37 15.69
CA GLU A 245 10.37 9.88 15.10
C GLU A 245 10.72 8.55 15.76
N MET A 246 11.24 7.62 14.98
CA MET A 246 11.73 6.33 15.43
C MET A 246 13.14 6.11 14.91
N ALA A 247 14.00 5.56 15.76
CA ALA A 247 15.35 5.18 15.41
C ALA A 247 15.38 3.97 14.48
N LEU A 248 16.36 3.96 13.59
CA LEU A 248 16.72 2.81 12.78
C LEU A 248 17.47 1.75 13.60
N PRO A 249 17.63 0.52 13.09
CA PRO A 249 18.45 -0.52 13.74
C PRO A 249 19.86 -0.02 14.12
N ILE A 250 20.20 -0.15 15.42
CA ILE A 250 21.39 0.39 16.12
C ILE A 250 22.74 0.02 15.46
N ASN A 251 22.84 -1.11 14.77
CA ASN A 251 24.09 -1.55 14.13
C ASN A 251 24.25 -1.02 12.70
N TYR A 252 23.87 0.24 12.49
CA TYR A 252 24.39 1.05 11.39
C TYR A 252 25.77 1.55 11.84
N ASP A 253 26.74 0.63 11.91
CA ASP A 253 28.09 0.93 12.39
C ASP A 253 28.63 2.16 11.62
N GLU A 254 29.23 3.15 12.30
CA GLU A 254 29.76 4.37 11.65
C GLU A 254 30.82 4.04 10.56
N ALA A 255 31.40 2.84 10.60
CA ALA A 255 32.30 2.31 9.58
C ALA A 255 31.58 1.78 8.31
N ASP A 256 30.26 1.60 8.38
CA ASP A 256 29.39 0.97 7.38
C ASP A 256 28.24 1.90 6.94
N ALA A 257 28.50 3.21 6.90
CA ALA A 257 27.72 4.26 6.21
C ALA A 257 27.60 4.06 4.68
N ARG A 258 27.70 2.81 4.24
CA ARG A 258 27.71 2.32 2.87
C ARG A 258 26.47 1.48 2.60
N TYR A 259 25.34 1.75 3.26
CA TYR A 259 24.06 1.12 2.95
C TYR A 259 22.97 2.17 2.72
N SER A 260 22.23 2.08 1.62
CA SER A 260 20.97 2.82 1.44
C SER A 260 19.79 2.00 1.92
N ILE A 261 18.80 2.67 2.51
CA ILE A 261 17.52 2.04 2.83
C ILE A 261 16.71 2.04 1.53
N GLU A 262 16.34 0.85 1.07
CA GLU A 262 15.61 0.70 -0.19
C GLU A 262 14.10 0.67 0.05
N SER A 263 13.64 0.09 1.17
CA SER A 263 12.21 0.02 1.44
C SER A 263 11.91 -0.20 2.92
N ILE A 264 10.70 0.22 3.32
CA ILE A 264 10.10 -0.07 4.61
C ILE A 264 8.72 -0.69 4.38
N VAL A 265 8.47 -1.85 5.00
CA VAL A 265 7.25 -2.63 4.84
C VAL A 265 6.79 -3.21 6.18
N VAL A 266 5.58 -3.76 6.21
CA VAL A 266 5.07 -4.50 7.37
C VAL A 266 5.08 -5.99 7.05
N VAL A 267 5.91 -6.76 7.74
CA VAL A 267 6.00 -8.23 7.64
C VAL A 267 5.52 -8.80 8.97
N GLU A 268 4.53 -9.69 8.96
CA GLU A 268 4.00 -10.32 10.18
C GLU A 268 3.66 -9.31 11.30
N GLU A 269 2.99 -8.21 10.94
CA GLU A 269 2.63 -7.09 11.85
C GLU A 269 3.83 -6.34 12.47
N CYS A 270 5.05 -6.61 11.99
CA CYS A 270 6.28 -5.96 12.42
C CYS A 270 6.81 -5.02 11.33
N LEU A 271 7.31 -3.85 11.76
CA LEU A 271 8.00 -2.94 10.86
C LEU A 271 9.33 -3.56 10.42
N THR A 272 9.54 -3.63 9.10
CA THR A 272 10.69 -4.31 8.50
C THR A 272 11.32 -3.42 7.44
N SER A 273 12.65 -3.34 7.46
CA SER A 273 13.43 -2.48 6.58
C SER A 273 14.44 -3.28 5.77
N LEU A 274 14.55 -2.92 4.49
CA LEU A 274 15.54 -3.45 3.55
C LEU A 274 16.65 -2.42 3.36
N PHE A 275 17.88 -2.86 3.50
CA PHE A 275 19.07 -2.07 3.28
C PHE A 275 19.91 -2.69 2.17
N ALA A 276 20.33 -1.93 1.16
CA ALA A 276 21.26 -2.37 0.13
C ALA A 276 22.62 -1.68 0.27
N SER A 277 23.70 -2.40 -0.01
CA SER A 277 25.05 -1.87 0.09
C SER A 277 25.35 -0.93 -1.08
N LEU A 278 25.91 0.23 -0.78
CA LEU A 278 26.44 1.21 -1.72
C LEU A 278 27.71 0.72 -2.43
N ASN A 279 28.44 -0.24 -1.84
CA ASN A 279 29.64 -0.82 -2.47
C ASN A 279 29.30 -1.93 -3.45
N ASP A 280 28.34 -2.78 -3.10
CA ASP A 280 27.82 -3.84 -3.95
C ASP A 280 26.30 -3.88 -3.78
N ARG A 281 25.59 -3.33 -4.75
CA ARG A 281 24.13 -3.17 -4.70
C ARG A 281 23.37 -4.50 -4.65
N ARG A 282 24.04 -5.64 -4.87
CA ARG A 282 23.48 -6.98 -4.69
C ARG A 282 23.50 -7.45 -3.24
N HIS A 283 24.35 -6.86 -2.41
CA HIS A 283 24.43 -7.15 -0.98
C HIS A 283 23.36 -6.37 -0.25
N CYS A 284 22.46 -7.05 0.43
CA CYS A 284 21.41 -6.43 1.22
C CYS A 284 21.20 -7.11 2.56
N SER A 285 20.62 -6.37 3.51
CA SER A 285 20.22 -6.90 4.81
C SER A 285 18.78 -6.53 5.12
N VAL A 286 18.10 -7.44 5.80
CA VAL A 286 16.71 -7.28 6.22
C VAL A 286 16.67 -7.21 7.73
N TRP A 287 16.06 -6.16 8.26
CA TRP A 287 15.92 -5.92 9.69
C TRP A 287 14.45 -5.81 10.06
N MET A 288 14.08 -6.36 11.21
CA MET A 288 12.71 -6.33 11.72
C MET A 288 12.68 -5.84 13.16
N MET A 289 11.77 -4.92 13.45
CA MET A 289 11.49 -4.44 14.81
C MET A 289 10.52 -5.42 15.48
N LYS A 290 11.04 -6.25 16.39
CA LYS A 290 10.25 -7.31 17.05
C LYS A 290 9.24 -6.76 18.06
N GLU A 291 9.53 -5.61 18.67
CA GLU A 291 8.62 -4.90 19.57
C GLU A 291 8.43 -3.48 19.05
N TYR A 292 7.20 -3.16 18.64
CA TYR A 292 6.89 -1.88 18.03
C TYR A 292 7.28 -0.69 18.93
N GLY A 293 8.03 0.27 18.37
CA GLY A 293 8.52 1.44 19.10
C GLY A 293 9.77 1.21 19.95
N VAL A 294 10.24 -0.03 20.11
CA VAL A 294 11.40 -0.35 20.94
C VAL A 294 12.64 -0.51 20.07
N GLU A 295 13.51 0.50 20.08
CA GLU A 295 14.74 0.54 19.27
C GLU A 295 15.64 -0.69 19.47
N ALA A 296 15.83 -1.13 20.71
CA ALA A 296 16.64 -2.30 21.03
C ALA A 296 16.08 -3.63 20.50
N SER A 297 14.83 -3.65 20.01
CA SER A 297 14.17 -4.85 19.47
C SER A 297 14.47 -5.10 17.98
N TRP A 298 15.13 -4.14 17.31
CA TRP A 298 15.58 -4.32 15.94
C TRP A 298 16.53 -5.52 15.83
N THR A 299 16.12 -6.51 15.04
CA THR A 299 16.88 -7.74 14.82
C THR A 299 17.17 -7.92 13.33
N LYS A 300 18.42 -8.19 12.98
CA LYS A 300 18.80 -8.58 11.61
C LYS A 300 18.28 -9.97 11.34
N LEU A 301 17.37 -10.12 10.38
CA LEU A 301 16.84 -11.42 9.96
C LEU A 301 17.79 -12.07 8.96
N TYR A 302 18.21 -11.32 7.95
CA TYR A 302 18.96 -11.84 6.81
C TYR A 302 20.10 -10.92 6.39
N ASN A 303 21.15 -11.51 5.85
CA ASN A 303 22.23 -10.84 5.12
C ASN A 303 22.45 -11.62 3.82
N ILE A 304 22.13 -11.00 2.69
CA ILE A 304 21.87 -11.67 1.41
C ILE A 304 22.77 -11.06 0.34
N CYS A 305 23.34 -11.91 -0.51
CA CYS A 305 23.95 -11.51 -1.77
C CYS A 305 23.09 -12.05 -2.92
N LEU A 306 22.44 -11.16 -3.65
CA LEU A 306 21.53 -11.54 -4.74
C LEU A 306 22.28 -11.97 -5.99
N GLN A 307 21.75 -12.99 -6.66
CA GLN A 307 22.20 -13.36 -8.00
C GLN A 307 21.49 -12.51 -9.06
N GLY A 308 22.09 -11.36 -9.38
CA GLY A 308 21.61 -10.43 -10.41
C GLY A 308 20.76 -9.28 -9.85
N GLY A 309 20.85 -8.12 -10.52
CA GLY A 309 20.13 -6.88 -10.21
C GLY A 309 20.26 -6.34 -8.79
N GLU A 310 19.59 -5.23 -8.54
CA GLU A 310 19.53 -4.57 -7.24
C GLU A 310 18.16 -4.87 -6.59
N PRO A 311 18.08 -5.00 -5.25
CA PRO A 311 16.79 -5.16 -4.61
C PRO A 311 16.02 -3.84 -4.66
N TYR A 312 14.73 -3.91 -4.92
CA TYR A 312 13.86 -2.73 -4.97
C TYR A 312 12.73 -2.78 -3.94
N GLY A 313 12.59 -3.88 -3.19
CA GLY A 313 11.55 -3.98 -2.17
C GLY A 313 11.51 -5.30 -1.44
N LEU A 314 10.54 -5.41 -0.53
CA LEU A 314 10.26 -6.61 0.23
C LEU A 314 8.80 -7.02 0.05
N SER A 315 8.58 -8.33 -0.07
CA SER A 315 7.25 -8.89 0.15
C SER A 315 6.92 -8.90 1.64
N VAL A 316 5.63 -9.03 1.95
CA VAL A 316 5.15 -9.11 3.33
C VAL A 316 5.40 -10.44 4.03
N ASN A 317 6.00 -11.41 3.33
CA ASN A 317 6.59 -12.62 3.92
C ASN A 317 8.12 -12.54 3.95
N GLY A 318 8.69 -11.33 3.83
CA GLY A 318 10.14 -11.12 3.93
C GLY A 318 10.95 -11.60 2.72
N LYS A 319 10.31 -11.90 1.58
CA LYS A 319 11.03 -12.23 0.34
C LYS A 319 11.58 -10.96 -0.29
N VAL A 320 12.83 -11.00 -0.73
CA VAL A 320 13.50 -9.85 -1.37
C VAL A 320 13.08 -9.77 -2.83
N LEU A 321 12.56 -8.62 -3.24
CA LEU A 321 12.11 -8.35 -4.60
C LEU A 321 13.25 -7.68 -5.35
N HIS A 322 13.66 -8.25 -6.47
CA HIS A 322 14.74 -7.73 -7.31
C HIS A 322 14.49 -8.05 -8.78
N THR A 323 15.23 -7.39 -9.67
CA THR A 323 15.23 -7.71 -11.10
C THR A 323 16.39 -8.63 -11.44
N ALA A 324 16.25 -9.45 -12.47
CA ALA A 324 17.38 -10.13 -13.09
C ALA A 324 17.29 -10.08 -14.60
N GLU A 325 18.45 -9.98 -15.24
CA GLU A 325 18.57 -10.07 -16.69
C GLU A 325 18.27 -11.50 -17.15
N ARG A 326 17.39 -11.60 -18.14
CA ARG A 326 17.10 -12.82 -18.88
C ARG A 326 17.34 -12.56 -20.36
N THR A 327 18.13 -13.43 -20.98
CA THR A 327 18.24 -13.47 -22.43
C THR A 327 17.19 -14.43 -22.99
N ASP A 328 16.31 -13.92 -23.84
CA ASP A 328 15.33 -14.76 -24.53
C ASP A 328 15.95 -15.58 -25.68
N ALA A 329 15.15 -16.48 -26.28
CA ALA A 329 15.59 -17.33 -27.38
C ALA A 329 16.01 -16.54 -28.65
N THR A 330 15.69 -15.25 -28.73
CA THR A 330 16.07 -14.34 -29.83
C THR A 330 17.31 -13.51 -29.51
N SER A 331 18.01 -13.81 -28.41
CA SER A 331 19.14 -13.04 -27.89
C SER A 331 18.78 -11.62 -27.44
N LYS A 332 17.50 -11.33 -27.22
CA LYS A 332 17.07 -10.06 -26.63
C LYS A 332 17.18 -10.18 -25.10
N ILE A 333 17.85 -9.19 -24.49
CA ILE A 333 17.94 -9.08 -23.03
C ILE A 333 16.67 -8.38 -22.55
N THR A 334 16.00 -9.01 -21.61
CA THR A 334 14.84 -8.47 -20.89
C THR A 334 15.09 -8.61 -19.40
N GLU A 335 14.71 -7.64 -18.60
CA GLU A 335 14.71 -7.78 -17.15
C GLU A 335 13.40 -8.43 -16.69
N GLU A 336 13.48 -9.38 -15.76
CA GLU A 336 12.33 -10.03 -15.14
C GLU A 336 12.27 -9.74 -13.65
N TYR A 337 11.05 -9.65 -13.12
CA TYR A 337 10.81 -9.50 -11.68
C TYR A 337 10.88 -10.86 -10.97
N ILE A 338 11.68 -10.90 -9.90
CA ILE A 338 11.95 -12.11 -9.13
C ILE A 338 11.80 -11.82 -7.65
N ALA A 339 11.22 -12.79 -6.91
CA ALA A 339 11.26 -12.82 -5.46
C ALA A 339 12.27 -13.87 -5.00
N TYR A 340 13.26 -13.47 -4.21
CA TYR A 340 14.18 -14.34 -3.50
C TYR A 340 13.66 -14.64 -2.10
N ASP A 341 13.51 -15.93 -1.79
CA ASP A 341 13.17 -16.44 -0.47
C ASP A 341 14.46 -16.71 0.31
N PRO A 342 14.79 -15.90 1.33
CA PRO A 342 16.03 -16.08 2.09
C PRO A 342 16.01 -17.28 3.03
N GLU A 343 14.83 -17.79 3.42
CA GLU A 343 14.73 -18.97 4.30
C GLU A 343 15.07 -20.24 3.53
N ASN A 344 14.54 -20.35 2.31
CA ASN A 344 14.69 -21.53 1.47
C ASN A 344 15.80 -21.40 0.43
N SER A 345 16.38 -20.20 0.27
CA SER A 345 17.33 -19.86 -0.80
C SER A 345 16.80 -20.17 -2.21
N THR A 346 15.51 -19.88 -2.45
CA THR A 346 14.84 -20.14 -3.72
C THR A 346 14.40 -18.86 -4.42
N TYR A 347 14.34 -18.88 -5.75
CA TYR A 347 13.87 -17.76 -6.57
C TYR A 347 12.52 -18.10 -7.21
N THR A 348 11.58 -17.16 -7.16
CA THR A 348 10.27 -17.26 -7.82
C THR A 348 10.11 -16.14 -8.84
N GLN A 349 9.81 -16.50 -10.09
CA GLN A 349 9.46 -15.52 -11.12
C GLN A 349 8.07 -14.93 -10.86
N LEU A 350 7.98 -13.61 -10.83
CA LEU A 350 6.73 -12.87 -10.62
C LEU A 350 6.00 -12.58 -11.94
N GLY A 351 6.75 -12.63 -13.04
CA GLY A 351 6.29 -12.30 -14.39
C GLY A 351 6.28 -10.79 -14.67
N GLY A 352 6.21 -10.43 -15.95
CA GLY A 352 6.36 -9.04 -16.43
C GLY A 352 7.81 -8.71 -16.81
N THR A 353 7.98 -7.70 -17.66
CA THR A 353 9.29 -7.16 -18.05
C THR A 353 9.58 -5.88 -17.28
N ALA A 354 10.79 -5.74 -16.75
CA ALA A 354 11.12 -4.61 -15.89
C ALA A 354 11.43 -3.35 -16.68
N PHE A 355 10.59 -2.34 -16.48
CA PHE A 355 10.83 -0.96 -16.93
C PHE A 355 10.38 0.02 -15.84
N TYR A 356 9.22 -0.22 -15.23
CA TYR A 356 8.79 0.43 -13.99
C TYR A 356 7.69 -0.39 -13.32
N SER A 357 7.83 -0.80 -12.06
CA SER A 357 6.73 -1.43 -11.33
C SER A 357 6.79 -1.18 -9.84
N ASP A 358 5.62 -1.04 -9.25
CA ASP A 358 5.43 -1.05 -7.81
C ASP A 358 4.85 -2.40 -7.39
N ILE A 359 5.37 -2.95 -6.29
CA ILE A 359 4.74 -4.09 -5.61
C ILE A 359 4.21 -3.61 -4.28
N VAL A 360 2.90 -3.75 -4.10
CA VAL A 360 2.22 -3.42 -2.85
C VAL A 360 1.48 -4.61 -2.30
N THR A 361 1.23 -4.59 -0.99
CA THR A 361 0.47 -5.65 -0.35
C THR A 361 -0.97 -5.23 -0.13
N ILE A 362 -1.86 -6.18 -0.35
CA ILE A 362 -3.30 -5.95 -0.32
C ILE A 362 -3.94 -7.03 0.52
N LYS A 363 -4.66 -6.62 1.55
CA LYS A 363 -5.50 -7.53 2.33
C LYS A 363 -6.83 -7.74 1.63
N GLU A 364 -7.40 -8.92 1.80
CA GLU A 364 -8.78 -9.20 1.44
C GLU A 364 -9.72 -8.19 2.13
N SER A 365 -10.47 -7.42 1.34
CA SER A 365 -11.19 -6.24 1.85
C SER A 365 -12.36 -5.86 0.95
N LEU A 366 -13.41 -5.33 1.59
CA LEU A 366 -14.54 -4.65 0.93
C LEU A 366 -14.38 -3.13 0.94
N GLY A 367 -13.20 -2.59 1.24
CA GLY A 367 -12.95 -1.16 1.26
C GLY A 367 -13.41 -0.48 -0.03
N LEU A 368 -13.95 0.75 0.09
CA LEU A 368 -14.68 1.52 -0.93
C LEU A 368 -16.10 1.05 -1.26
N LEU A 369 -16.52 -0.15 -0.86
CA LEU A 369 -17.91 -0.58 -1.07
C LEU A 369 -18.88 0.32 -0.29
N GLY A 370 -19.92 0.80 -0.96
CA GLY A 370 -20.92 1.71 -0.37
C GLY A 370 -20.47 3.16 -0.23
N CYS A 371 -19.21 3.49 -0.56
CA CYS A 371 -18.72 4.87 -0.55
C CYS A 371 -19.27 5.68 -1.74
N LYS A 372 -19.51 6.97 -1.52
CA LYS A 372 -19.97 7.88 -2.59
C LYS A 372 -18.84 8.19 -3.57
N GLY A 373 -19.19 8.37 -4.85
CA GLY A 373 -18.22 8.73 -5.90
C GLY A 373 -17.28 7.59 -6.33
N CYS A 374 -17.60 6.35 -5.98
CA CYS A 374 -16.88 5.17 -6.42
C CYS A 374 -17.30 4.73 -7.83
N VAL A 375 -16.36 4.17 -8.57
CA VAL A 375 -16.53 3.67 -9.94
C VAL A 375 -16.00 2.24 -10.02
N PHE A 376 -16.65 1.39 -10.82
CA PHE A 376 -16.19 0.03 -11.10
C PHE A 376 -15.19 0.06 -12.27
N SER A 377 -14.08 -0.65 -12.11
CA SER A 377 -13.11 -0.95 -13.18
C SER A 377 -13.66 -1.96 -14.16
#